data_AF-A0A941M0U8-F1
#
_entry.id   AF-A0A941M0U8-F1
#
_cell.length_a   1.000
_cell.length_b   1.000
_cell.length_c   1.000
_cell.angle_alpha   90.00
_cell.angle_beta   90.00
_cell.angle_gamma   90.00
#
_symmetry.space_group_name_H-M   'P 1'
#
loop_
_entity.id
_entity.type
_entity.pdbx_description
1 polymer ?
#
loop_
_entity_poly.entity_id
_entity_poly.type
_entity_poly.pdbx_seq_one_letter_code
_entity_poly.pdbx_strand_id
1 'polypeptide(L)'
;MESQTMLRVDSKGRICVSKLVDPSVSSFREFIDTNHRIILEPYVEIPFREQGLYENPDALDLVRRGIEESAQGKLESRGSFQQYDQN
;
A
#
# COMPACT_ATOMS: atom_id res chain seq x y z
N MET A 1 -9.72 -0.37 22.81
CA MET A 1 -9.92 -1.69 23.42
C MET A 1 -8.72 -2.52 23.02
N GLU A 2 -7.87 -2.90 23.98
CA GLU A 2 -6.74 -3.78 23.66
C GLU A 2 -7.27 -5.20 23.47
N SER A 3 -6.98 -5.80 22.32
CA SER A 3 -7.33 -7.19 22.00
C SER A 3 -6.07 -8.02 22.06
N GLN A 4 -6.07 -9.04 22.93
CA GLN A 4 -4.95 -9.97 23.05
C GLN A 4 -5.34 -11.31 22.40
N THR A 5 -4.55 -11.75 21.42
CA THR A 5 -4.68 -13.08 20.80
C THR A 5 -3.37 -13.84 20.94
N MET A 6 -3.45 -15.07 21.44
CA MET A 6 -2.29 -15.97 21.52
C MET A 6 -2.06 -16.63 20.16
N LEU A 7 -0.93 -16.36 19.52
CA LEU A 7 -0.52 -17.00 18.27
C LEU A 7 0.41 -18.18 18.55
N ARG A 8 0.31 -19.22 17.72
CA ARG A 8 1.20 -20.39 17.78
C ARG A 8 2.16 -20.35 16.59
N VAL A 9 3.40 -20.72 16.87
CA VAL A 9 4.43 -20.89 15.84
C VAL A 9 4.18 -22.22 15.13
N ASP A 10 4.22 -22.21 13.80
CA ASP A 10 4.11 -23.43 13.00
C ASP A 10 5.42 -24.24 12.98
N SER A 11 5.40 -25.39 12.32
CA SER A 11 6.59 -26.26 12.20
C SER A 11 7.76 -25.63 11.43
N LYS A 12 7.54 -24.49 10.76
CA LYS A 12 8.55 -23.74 10.01
C LYS A 12 9.01 -22.47 10.75
N GLY A 13 8.60 -22.27 12.00
CA GLY A 13 8.99 -21.10 12.78
C GLY A 13 8.19 -19.84 12.47
N ARG A 14 7.05 -19.93 11.78
CA ARG A 14 6.25 -18.76 11.36
C ARG A 14 5.08 -18.52 12.31
N ILE A 15 4.70 -17.26 12.48
CA ILE A 15 3.42 -16.87 13.11
C ILE A 15 2.46 -16.31 12.06
N CYS A 16 1.17 -16.61 12.21
CA CYS A 16 0.14 -16.13 11.29
C CYS A 16 -0.57 -14.91 11.90
N VAL A 17 -0.30 -13.74 11.34
CA VAL A 17 -0.86 -12.45 11.80
C VAL A 17 -1.99 -11.93 10.90
N SER A 18 -2.41 -12.68 9.88
CA SER A 18 -3.37 -12.22 8.87
C SER A 18 -4.76 -11.85 9.42
N LYS A 19 -5.13 -12.33 10.61
CA LYS A 19 -6.37 -11.91 11.30
C LYS A 19 -6.24 -10.57 12.04
N LEU A 20 -5.01 -10.09 12.22
CA LEU A 20 -4.67 -8.90 13.01
C LEU A 20 -4.30 -7.70 12.13
N VAL A 21 -4.17 -7.91 10.83
CA VAL A 21 -3.49 -7.00 9.90
C VAL A 21 -4.48 -6.60 8.80
N ASP A 22 -4.44 -5.32 8.43
CA ASP A 22 -5.22 -4.81 7.31
C ASP A 22 -4.79 -5.48 5.97
N PRO A 23 -5.73 -5.86 5.09
CA PRO A 23 -5.41 -6.51 3.81
C PRO A 23 -4.46 -5.72 2.89
N SER A 24 -4.34 -4.40 3.07
CA SER A 24 -3.45 -3.54 2.29
C SER A 24 -1.97 -3.66 2.67
N VAL A 25 -1.66 -4.20 3.85
CA VAL A 25 -0.28 -4.36 4.32
C VAL A 25 0.41 -5.45 3.48
N SER A 26 1.51 -5.08 2.81
CA SER A 26 2.28 -6.01 1.98
C SER A 26 3.57 -6.46 2.64
N SER A 27 4.10 -5.69 3.60
CA SER A 27 5.35 -6.02 4.28
C SER A 27 5.34 -5.56 5.74
N PHE A 28 6.30 -6.06 6.52
CA PHE A 28 6.53 -5.63 7.89
C PHE A 28 8.00 -5.28 8.08
N ARG A 29 8.24 -4.24 8.86
CA ARG A 29 9.55 -3.98 9.46
C ARG A 29 9.58 -4.61 10.84
N GLU A 30 10.61 -5.41 11.08
CA GLU A 30 10.83 -6.07 12.37
C GLU A 30 11.82 -5.27 13.22
N PHE A 31 11.52 -5.17 14.51
CA PHE A 31 12.45 -4.70 15.52
C PHE A 31 12.42 -5.63 16.74
N ILE A 32 13.58 -5.82 17.36
CA ILE A 32 13.69 -6.46 18.67
C ILE A 32 14.18 -5.41 19.65
N ASP A 33 13.39 -5.14 20.67
CA ASP A 33 13.77 -4.17 21.70
C ASP A 33 14.63 -4.79 22.80
N THR A 34 15.09 -3.96 23.75
CA THR A 34 15.92 -4.38 24.88
C THR A 34 15.21 -5.35 25.84
N ASN A 35 13.90 -5.48 25.74
CA ASN A 35 13.08 -6.40 26.56
C ASN A 35 12.75 -7.69 25.79
N HIS A 36 13.42 -7.95 24.65
CA HIS A 36 13.16 -9.09 23.78
C HIS A 36 11.74 -9.13 23.21
N ARG A 37 11.08 -7.97 23.10
CA ARG A 37 9.79 -7.89 22.40
C ARG A 37 10.05 -7.78 20.91
N ILE A 38 9.39 -8.65 20.14
CA ILE A 38 9.33 -8.56 18.68
C ILE A 38 8.22 -7.56 18.34
N ILE A 39 8.60 -6.48 17.67
CA ILE A 39 7.69 -5.42 17.22
C ILE A 39 7.63 -5.49 15.71
N LEU A 40 6.41 -5.60 15.18
CA LEU A 40 6.15 -5.61 13.74
C LEU A 40 5.42 -4.32 13.36
N GLU A 41 6.08 -3.48 12.57
CA GLU A 41 5.49 -2.27 12.01
C GLU A 41 5.00 -2.57 10.58
N PRO A 42 3.71 -2.40 10.26
CA PRO A 42 3.17 -2.71 8.93
C PRO A 42 3.55 -1.65 7.89
N TYR A 43 3.84 -2.09 6.67
CA TYR A 43 4.14 -1.25 5.51
C TYR A 43 3.35 -1.69 4.28
N VAL A 44 3.11 -0.73 3.39
CA VAL A 44 2.57 -0.97 2.05
C VAL A 44 3.68 -0.67 1.04
N GLU A 45 3.92 -1.61 0.14
CA GLU A 45 4.87 -1.47 -0.95
C GLU A 45 4.19 -0.76 -2.12
N ILE A 46 4.90 0.22 -2.68
CA ILE A 46 4.47 0.95 -3.87
C ILE A 46 5.33 0.45 -5.04
N PRO A 47 4.74 0.00 -6.16
CA PRO A 47 5.50 -0.36 -7.34
C PRO A 47 6.41 0.78 -7.79
N PHE A 48 7.64 0.46 -8.20
CA PHE A 48 8.63 1.48 -8.58
C PHE A 48 8.11 2.47 -9.65
N ARG A 49 7.32 1.99 -10.62
CA ARG A 49 6.72 2.83 -11.66
C ARG A 49 5.70 3.85 -11.14
N GLU A 50 5.11 3.57 -9.99
CA GLU A 50 4.10 4.40 -9.36
C GLU A 50 4.70 5.29 -8.27
N GLN A 51 5.95 5.04 -7.85
CA GLN A 51 6.62 5.82 -6.80
C GLN A 51 6.54 7.33 -7.07
N GLY A 52 6.83 7.77 -8.29
CA GLY A 52 6.77 9.18 -8.67
C GLY A 52 5.36 9.80 -8.59
N LEU A 53 4.30 9.00 -8.76
CA LEU A 53 2.92 9.46 -8.58
C LEU A 53 2.61 9.67 -7.09
N TYR A 54 3.08 8.76 -6.22
CA TYR A 54 2.87 8.87 -4.78
C TYR A 54 3.74 9.95 -4.11
N GLU A 55 4.88 10.30 -4.70
CA GLU A 55 5.72 11.42 -4.27
C GLU A 55 5.14 12.79 -4.65
N ASN A 56 4.20 12.85 -5.60
CA ASN A 56 3.55 14.08 -6.04
C ASN A 56 2.05 14.08 -5.67
N PRO A 57 1.67 14.67 -4.52
CA PRO A 57 0.29 14.66 -4.05
C PRO A 57 -0.68 15.35 -5.01
N ASP A 58 -0.24 16.42 -5.70
CA ASP A 58 -1.07 17.12 -6.68
C ASP A 58 -1.39 16.21 -7.88
N ALA A 59 -0.39 15.48 -8.39
CA ALA A 59 -0.59 14.52 -9.48
C ALA A 59 -1.52 13.36 -9.05
N LEU A 60 -1.36 12.86 -7.82
CA LEU A 60 -2.21 11.82 -7.27
C LEU A 60 -3.68 12.26 -7.17
N ASP A 61 -3.92 13.50 -6.72
CA ASP A 61 -5.28 14.04 -6.61
C ASP A 61 -5.92 14.28 -7.98
N LEU A 62 -5.16 14.68 -8.99
CA LEU A 62 -5.63 14.75 -10.37
C LEU A 62 -6.05 13.38 -10.91
N VAL A 63 -5.25 12.33 -10.64
CA VAL A 63 -5.58 10.96 -11.04
C VAL A 63 -6.86 10.48 -10.35
N ARG A 64 -6.98 10.71 -9.03
CA ARG A 64 -8.19 10.35 -8.27
C ARG A 64 -9.44 11.04 -8.81
N ARG A 65 -9.36 12.35 -9.05
CA ARG A 65 -10.46 13.11 -9.64
C ARG A 65 -10.84 12.58 -11.03
N GLY A 66 -9.86 12.27 -11.87
CA GLY A 66 -10.09 11.70 -13.19
C GLY A 66 -10.81 10.34 -13.14
N ILE A 67 -10.47 9.48 -12.17
CA ILE A 67 -11.15 8.21 -11.94
C ILE A 67 -12.63 8.44 -11.57
N GLU A 68 -12.91 9.39 -10.67
CA GLU A 68 -14.27 9.75 -10.27
C GLU A 68 -15.09 10.36 -11.41
N GLU A 69 -14.51 11.29 -12.17
CA GLU A 69 -15.13 11.93 -13.33
C GLU A 69 -15.44 10.90 -14.43
N SER A 70 -14.53 9.96 -14.67
CA SER A 70 -14.74 8.84 -15.59
C SER A 70 -15.90 7.96 -15.16
N ALA A 71 -15.98 7.60 -13.88
CA ALA A 71 -17.08 6.81 -13.34
C ALA A 71 -18.45 7.52 -13.49
N GLN A 72 -18.44 8.85 -13.46
CA GLN A 72 -19.63 9.70 -13.67
C GLN A 72 -19.91 9.99 -15.16
N GLY A 73 -19.12 9.46 -16.09
CA GLY A 73 -19.28 9.67 -17.53
C GLY A 73 -18.86 11.06 -18.03
N LYS A 74 -18.11 11.84 -17.22
CA LYS A 74 -17.61 13.18 -17.57
C LYS A 74 -16.29 13.10 -18.33
N LEU A 75 -16.25 12.30 -19.39
CA LEU A 75 -15.04 12.07 -20.19
C LEU A 75 -15.00 13.01 -21.39
N GLU A 76 -13.92 13.79 -21.50
CA GLU A 76 -13.59 14.53 -22.72
C GLU A 76 -12.42 13.87 -23.44
N SER A 77 -12.63 13.42 -24.67
CA SER A 77 -11.55 12.89 -25.49
C SER A 77 -10.62 14.02 -25.93
N ARG A 78 -9.35 13.95 -25.51
CA ARG A 78 -8.29 14.89 -25.91
C ARG A 78 -7.37 14.32 -27.01
N GLY A 79 -7.73 13.17 -27.60
CA GLY A 79 -6.91 12.47 -28.59
C GLY A 79 -5.84 11.56 -27.95
N SER A 80 -4.84 11.15 -28.75
CA SER A 80 -3.75 10.28 -28.28
C SER A 80 -2.68 11.08 -27.54
N PHE A 81 -2.21 10.54 -26.42
CA PHE A 81 -1.09 11.09 -25.65
C PHE A 81 0.27 10.47 -26.04
N GLN A 82 0.32 9.58 -27.04
CA GLN A 82 1.57 8.92 -27.49
C GLN A 82 2.69 9.89 -27.85
N GLN A 83 2.36 11.12 -28.27
CA GLN A 83 3.34 12.16 -28.57
C GLN A 83 4.17 12.61 -27.35
N TYR A 84 3.74 12.27 -26.13
CA TYR A 84 4.40 12.64 -24.88
C TYR A 84 5.15 11.46 -24.23
N ASP A 85 5.10 10.25 -24.81
CA ASP A 85 5.93 9.13 -24.37
C ASP A 85 7.38 9.39 -24.81
N GLN A 86 8.17 9.99 -23.91
CA GLN A 86 9.62 10.04 -24.04
C GLN A 86 10.19 8.89 -23.21
N ASN A 87 10.60 7.84 -23.92
CA ASN A 87 11.25 6.65 -23.38
C ASN A 87 12.58 6.97 -22.71
#